data_AF-A0A8I1IMM2-F1
#
_entry.id   AF-A0A8I1IMM2-F1
#
_cell.length_a   1.000
_cell.length_b   1.000
_cell.length_c   1.000
_cell.angle_alpha   90.00
_cell.angle_beta   90.00
_cell.angle_gamma   90.00
#
_symmetry.space_group_name_H-M   'P 1'
#
loop_
_entity.id
_entity.type
_entity.pdbx_description
1 polymer ?
#
loop_
_entity_poly.entity_id
_entity_poly.type
_entity_poly.pdbx_seq_one_letter_code
_entity_poly.pdbx_strand_id
1 'polypeptide(L)'
;MRYIKYLFLLVLTIVLVILAVANLAPVTVNLLPRGIADFVPFPTSGELPLFLVIFGSLLAGLALGFVWEYLREAKHRSAVTRERRAKASLEREVSNLREKAGEPKNRDDVLAIVDG
;
A
#
# COMPACT_ATOMS: atom_id res chain seq x y z
N MET A 1 19.47 -11.95 10.35
CA MET A 1 18.23 -11.52 9.66
C MET A 1 18.44 -10.88 8.28
N ARG A 2 19.34 -9.90 8.09
CA ARG A 2 19.59 -9.31 6.76
C ARG A 2 20.18 -10.29 5.74
N TYR A 3 21.15 -11.11 6.16
CA TYR A 3 21.76 -12.12 5.29
C TYR A 3 20.78 -13.15 4.73
N ILE A 4 19.82 -13.62 5.53
CA ILE A 4 18.78 -14.56 5.07
C ILE A 4 17.89 -13.89 4.01
N LYS A 5 17.54 -12.61 4.20
CA LYS A 5 16.78 -11.84 3.21
C LYS A 5 17.55 -11.68 1.90
N TYR A 6 18.86 -11.38 1.97
CA TYR A 6 19.70 -11.26 0.78
C TYR A 6 19.90 -12.61 0.08
N LEU A 7 20.07 -13.70 0.83
CA LEU A 7 20.17 -15.05 0.27
C LEU A 7 18.87 -15.41 -0.45
N PHE A 8 17.72 -15.14 0.16
CA PHE A 8 16.42 -15.36 -0.46
C PHE A 8 16.26 -14.54 -1.75
N LEU A 9 16.60 -13.25 -1.72
CA LEU A 9 16.55 -12.39 -2.90
C LEU A 9 17.51 -12.87 -4.00
N LEU A 10 18.73 -13.28 -3.64
CA LEU A 10 19.70 -13.83 -4.59
C LEU A 10 19.15 -15.09 -5.28
N VAL A 11 18.64 -16.05 -4.51
CA VAL A 11 18.04 -17.27 -5.06
C VAL A 11 16.85 -16.92 -5.96
N LEU A 12 15.97 -16.02 -5.52
CA LEU A 12 14.85 -15.55 -6.33
C LEU A 12 15.32 -14.92 -7.64
N THR A 13 16.32 -14.04 -7.60
CA THR A 13 16.89 -13.41 -8.80
C THR A 13 17.47 -14.46 -9.74
N ILE A 14 18.21 -15.45 -9.24
CA ILE A 14 18.76 -16.54 -10.07
C ILE A 14 17.63 -17.30 -10.78
N VAL A 15 16.57 -17.67 -10.04
CA VAL A 15 15.42 -18.37 -10.61
C VAL A 15 14.74 -17.53 -11.70
N LEU A 16 14.52 -16.24 -11.46
CA LEU A 16 13.92 -15.34 -12.45
C LEU A 16 14.78 -15.21 -13.70
N VAL A 17 16.11 -15.13 -13.56
CA VAL A 17 17.04 -15.09 -14.70
C VAL A 17 17.00 -16.39 -15.50
N ILE A 18 16.99 -17.54 -14.83
CA ILE A 18 16.89 -18.85 -15.50
C ILE A 18 15.58 -18.92 -16.29
N LEU A 19 14.45 -18.53 -15.69
CA LEU A 19 13.16 -18.50 -16.39
C LEU A 19 13.18 -17.56 -17.59
N ALA A 20 13.81 -16.39 -17.47
CA ALA A 20 13.93 -15.43 -18.57
C ALA A 20 14.75 -15.98 -19.73
N VAL A 21 15.93 -16.54 -19.44
CA VAL A 21 16.82 -17.13 -20.46
C VAL A 21 16.19 -18.37 -21.10
N ALA A 22 15.54 -19.23 -20.31
CA ALA A 22 14.86 -20.42 -20.82
C ALA A 22 13.66 -20.08 -21.72
N ASN A 23 13.02 -18.93 -21.52
CA ASN A 23 11.84 -18.49 -22.26
C ASN A 23 12.13 -17.24 -23.11
N LEU A 24 13.33 -17.17 -23.70
CA LEU A 24 13.74 -16.06 -24.56
C LEU A 24 13.10 -16.12 -25.96
N ALA A 25 12.48 -17.25 -26.31
CA ALA A 25 11.83 -17.42 -27.61
C ALA A 25 10.74 -16.35 -27.83
N PRO A 26 10.75 -15.65 -28.98
CA PRO A 26 9.73 -14.66 -29.29
C PRO A 26 8.38 -15.34 -29.48
N VAL A 27 7.34 -14.78 -28.86
CA VAL A 27 5.95 -15.22 -29.02
C VAL A 27 5.15 -14.04 -29.58
N THR A 28 4.27 -14.32 -30.53
CA THR A 28 3.35 -13.32 -31.07
C THR A 28 2.29 -13.00 -30.02
N VAL A 29 2.31 -11.77 -29.52
CA VAL A 29 1.30 -11.24 -28.62
C VAL A 29 0.33 -10.40 -29.44
N ASN A 30 -0.96 -10.71 -29.36
CA ASN A 30 -2.03 -9.93 -29.99
C ASN A 30 -2.78 -9.17 -28.89
N LEU A 31 -2.76 -7.84 -28.94
CA LEU A 31 -3.46 -6.98 -27.97
C LEU A 31 -4.96 -6.92 -28.23
N LEU A 32 -5.37 -7.10 -29.49
CA LEU A 32 -6.75 -6.96 -29.92
C LEU A 32 -7.22 -8.22 -30.68
N PRO A 33 -8.51 -8.58 -30.55
CA PRO A 33 -9.12 -9.59 -31.41
C PRO A 33 -9.07 -9.15 -32.88
N ARG A 34 -8.91 -10.10 -33.81
CA ARG A 34 -8.76 -9.82 -35.25
C ARG A 34 -9.85 -8.90 -35.81
N GLY A 35 -11.11 -9.16 -35.46
CA GLY A 35 -12.24 -8.35 -35.94
C GLY A 35 -12.32 -6.92 -35.38
N ILE A 36 -11.52 -6.57 -34.37
CA ILE A 36 -11.41 -5.19 -33.85
C ILE A 36 -10.11 -4.53 -34.34
N ALA A 37 -9.06 -5.33 -34.54
CA ALA A 37 -7.76 -4.86 -35.01
C ALA A 37 -7.85 -4.14 -36.37
N ASP A 38 -8.74 -4.59 -37.25
CA ASP A 38 -8.93 -4.00 -38.59
C ASP A 38 -9.42 -2.54 -38.56
N PHE A 39 -9.98 -2.09 -37.43
CA PHE A 39 -10.46 -0.71 -37.24
C PHE A 39 -9.41 0.21 -36.60
N VAL A 40 -8.26 -0.32 -36.20
CA VAL A 40 -7.20 0.43 -35.54
C VAL A 40 -6.07 0.71 -36.54
N PRO A 41 -5.66 1.97 -36.75
CA PRO A 41 -4.66 2.33 -37.75
C PRO A 41 -3.20 1.99 -37.35
N PHE A 42 -3.00 1.30 -36.22
CA PHE A 42 -1.69 0.96 -35.66
C PHE A 42 -1.55 -0.56 -35.52
N PRO A 43 -0.34 -1.12 -35.61
CA PRO A 43 -0.13 -2.55 -35.39
C PRO A 43 -0.50 -2.93 -33.95
N THR A 44 -1.37 -3.93 -33.84
CA THR A 44 -1.91 -4.42 -32.55
C THR A 44 -1.29 -5.76 -32.14
N SER A 45 -0.34 -6.25 -32.92
CA SER A 45 0.43 -7.46 -32.67
C SER A 45 1.92 -7.15 -32.65
N GLY A 46 2.66 -7.87 -31.81
CA GLY A 46 4.10 -7.74 -31.69
C GLY A 46 4.74 -9.03 -31.22
N GLU A 47 5.97 -9.28 -31.64
CA GLU A 47 6.76 -10.43 -31.20
C GLU A 47 7.65 -10.02 -30.04
N LEU A 48 7.44 -10.66 -28.90
CA LEU A 48 8.19 -10.38 -27.68
C LEU A 48 8.44 -11.70 -26.93
N PRO A 49 9.58 -11.87 -26.26
CA PRO A 49 9.80 -13.00 -25.37
C PRO A 49 8.73 -13.09 -24.28
N LEU A 50 8.22 -14.30 -24.02
CA LEU A 50 7.12 -14.53 -23.08
C LEU A 50 7.44 -14.06 -21.64
N PHE A 51 8.70 -14.17 -21.21
CA PHE A 51 9.10 -13.77 -19.86
C PHE A 51 8.85 -12.27 -19.59
N LEU A 52 8.97 -11.41 -20.61
CA LEU A 52 8.69 -9.98 -20.49
C LEU A 52 7.21 -9.72 -20.19
N VAL A 53 6.32 -10.48 -20.84
CA VAL A 53 4.87 -10.37 -20.64
C VAL A 53 4.50 -10.81 -19.23
N ILE A 54 5.05 -11.94 -18.78
CA ILE A 54 4.77 -12.48 -17.43
C ILE A 54 5.30 -11.52 -16.36
N PHE A 55 6.55 -11.08 -16.45
CA PHE A 55 7.13 -10.21 -15.42
C PHE A 55 6.52 -8.81 -15.47
N GLY A 56 6.25 -8.28 -16.67
CA GLY A 56 5.57 -7.01 -16.86
C GLY A 56 4.17 -7.01 -16.26
N SER A 57 3.38 -8.07 -16.51
CA SER A 57 2.04 -8.20 -15.93
C SER A 57 2.06 -8.38 -14.42
N LEU A 58 3.04 -9.13 -13.88
CA LEU A 58 3.22 -9.28 -12.43
C LEU A 58 3.56 -7.95 -11.76
N LEU A 59 4.50 -7.19 -12.32
CA LEU A 59 4.88 -5.87 -11.81
C LEU A 59 3.73 -4.87 -11.92
N ALA A 60 3.01 -4.87 -13.05
CA ALA A 60 1.83 -4.03 -13.23
C ALA A 60 0.73 -4.38 -12.22
N GLY A 61 0.45 -5.67 -12.01
CA GLY A 61 -0.52 -6.13 -11.01
C GLY A 61 -0.13 -5.73 -9.60
N LEU A 62 1.16 -5.86 -9.25
CA LEU A 62 1.68 -5.41 -7.96
C LEU A 62 1.55 -3.89 -7.79
N ALA A 63 1.92 -3.11 -8.81
CA ALA A 63 1.78 -1.66 -8.80
C ALA A 63 0.32 -1.22 -8.64
N LEU A 64 -0.61 -1.86 -9.36
CA LEU A 64 -2.05 -1.62 -9.22
C LEU A 64 -2.54 -2.00 -7.81
N GLY A 65 -2.06 -3.11 -7.26
CA GLY A 65 -2.34 -3.52 -5.88
C GLY A 65 -1.86 -2.48 -4.86
N PHE A 66 -0.64 -1.95 -5.02
CA PHE A 66 -0.11 -0.86 -4.19
C PHE A 66 -0.92 0.44 -4.33
N VAL A 67 -1.31 0.82 -5.56
CA VAL A 67 -2.14 2.01 -5.79
C VAL A 67 -3.50 1.84 -5.12
N TRP A 68 -4.12 0.66 -5.23
CA TRP A 68 -5.39 0.37 -4.57
C TRP A 68 -5.27 0.41 -3.05
N GLU A 69 -4.24 -0.24 -2.49
CA GLU A 69 -3.97 -0.23 -1.05
C GLU A 69 -3.69 1.19 -0.55
N TYR A 70 -2.95 2.00 -1.32
CA TYR A 70 -2.68 3.39 -0.98
C TYR A 70 -3.96 4.25 -0.95
N LEU A 71 -4.83 4.10 -1.94
CA LEU A 71 -6.13 4.78 -1.97
C LEU A 71 -7.04 4.31 -0.81
N ARG A 72 -6.97 3.02 -0.46
CA ARG A 72 -7.68 2.45 0.69
C ARG A 72 -7.19 3.06 2.01
N GLU A 73 -5.89 3.09 2.23
CA GLU A 73 -5.23 3.63 3.42
C GLU A 73 -5.45 5.15 3.55
N ALA A 74 -5.47 5.88 2.43
CA ALA A 74 -5.71 7.33 2.41
C ALA A 74 -7.10 7.70 2.97
N LYS A 75 -8.10 6.83 2.79
CA LYS A 75 -9.46 7.05 3.32
C LYS A 75 -9.48 7.02 4.86
N HIS A 76 -8.63 6.22 5.50
CA HIS A 76 -8.57 6.14 6.97
C HIS A 76 -7.78 7.26 7.65
N ARG A 77 -6.80 7.87 6.97
CA ARG A 77 -6.04 9.00 7.55
C ARG A 77 -6.90 10.25 7.81
N SER A 78 -7.99 10.44 7.04
CA SER A 78 -8.93 11.53 7.27
C SER A 78 -9.76 11.37 8.56
N ALA A 79 -10.11 10.13 8.92
CA ALA A 79 -10.87 9.81 10.12
C ALA A 79 -10.03 9.99 11.39
N VAL A 80 -8.78 9.51 11.39
CA VAL A 80 -7.87 9.64 12.54
C VAL A 80 -7.55 11.09 12.87
N THR A 81 -7.42 11.94 11.84
CA THR A 81 -7.13 13.38 12.06
C THR A 81 -8.35 14.12 12.62
N ARG A 82 -9.57 13.77 12.19
CA ARG A 82 -10.81 14.33 12.73
C ARG A 82 -11.07 13.88 14.16
N GLU A 83 -10.89 12.60 14.46
CA GLU A 83 -11.01 12.08 15.82
C GLU A 83 -9.98 12.69 16.78
N ARG A 84 -8.72 12.83 16.36
CA ARG A 84 -7.69 13.48 17.20
C ARG A 84 -8.03 14.93 17.51
N ARG A 85 -8.57 15.68 16.53
CA ARG A 85 -9.01 17.07 16.76
C ARG A 85 -10.23 17.14 17.67
N ALA A 86 -11.18 16.23 17.53
CA ALA A 86 -12.36 16.15 18.39
C ALA A 86 -11.98 15.79 19.83
N LYS A 87 -11.08 14.82 20.05
CA LYS A 87 -10.57 14.51 21.39
C LYS A 87 -9.85 15.70 22.02
N ALA A 88 -8.99 16.37 21.26
CA ALA A 88 -8.28 17.56 21.76
C ALA A 88 -9.21 18.74 22.09
N SER A 89 -10.34 18.91 21.39
CA SER A 89 -11.33 19.92 21.76
C SER A 89 -12.14 19.52 22.98
N LEU A 90 -12.54 18.24 23.09
CA LEU A 90 -13.25 17.73 24.27
C LEU A 90 -12.39 17.79 25.52
N GLU A 91 -11.10 17.44 25.46
CA GLU A 91 -10.18 17.54 26.61
C GLU A 91 -10.05 18.99 27.11
N ARG A 92 -10.02 19.96 26.19
CA ARG A 92 -9.98 21.39 26.54
C ARG A 92 -11.29 21.88 27.12
N GLU A 93 -12.43 21.41 26.63
CA GLU A 93 -13.73 21.73 27.24
C GLU A 93 -13.86 21.13 28.62
N VAL A 94 -13.44 19.87 28.81
CA VAL A 94 -13.42 19.22 30.13
C VAL A 94 -12.48 19.96 31.09
N SER A 95 -11.28 20.36 30.66
CA SER A 95 -10.37 21.14 31.51
C SER A 95 -10.95 22.49 31.90
N ASN A 96 -11.55 23.21 30.94
CA ASN A 96 -12.13 24.52 31.17
C ASN A 96 -13.39 24.44 32.06
N LEU A 97 -14.20 23.38 31.91
CA LEU A 97 -15.37 23.16 32.76
C LEU A 97 -14.96 22.77 34.17
N ARG A 98 -13.91 21.93 34.34
CA ARG A 98 -13.34 21.61 35.67
C ARG A 98 -12.77 22.85 36.36
N GLU A 99 -12.07 23.73 35.63
CA GLU A 99 -11.59 25.01 36.17
C GLU A 99 -12.74 25.95 36.55
N LYS A 100 -13.78 26.08 35.71
CA LYS A 100 -14.95 26.93 35.99
C LYS A 100 -15.85 26.39 37.10
N ALA A 101 -15.92 25.07 37.27
CA ALA A 101 -16.66 24.41 38.35
C ALA A 101 -15.96 24.53 39.71
N GLY A 102 -14.76 25.12 39.77
CA GLY A 102 -14.01 25.32 41.01
C GLY A 102 -13.49 24.03 41.63
N GLU A 103 -13.35 22.95 40.84
CA GLU A 103 -12.77 21.71 41.37
C GLU A 103 -11.26 21.89 41.59
N PRO A 104 -10.75 21.66 42.81
CA PRO A 104 -9.33 21.78 43.08
C PRO A 104 -8.56 20.68 42.34
N LYS A 105 -7.58 21.11 41.53
CA LYS A 105 -6.64 20.28 40.73
C LYS A 105 -5.93 19.17 41.54
N ASN A 106 -5.97 19.24 42.87
CA ASN A 106 -5.32 18.32 43.81
C ASN A 106 -6.13 17.04 44.15
N ARG A 107 -7.38 16.88 43.70
CA ARG A 107 -8.14 15.64 44.00
C ARG A 107 -7.62 14.42 43.26
N ASP A 108 -7.13 14.60 42.02
CA ASP A 108 -6.64 13.49 41.19
C ASP A 108 -5.25 13.00 41.64
N ASP A 109 -4.39 13.90 42.15
CA ASP A 109 -3.07 13.50 42.71
C ASP A 109 -3.21 12.65 43.99
N VAL A 110 -4.27 12.86 44.78
CA VAL A 110 -4.54 12.03 45.97
C VAL A 110 -5.14 10.68 45.58
N LEU A 111 -5.99 10.61 44.55
CA LEU A 111 -6.53 9.33 44.05
C LEU A 111 -5.45 8.48 43.35
N ALA A 112 -4.53 9.10 42.61
CA ALA A 112 -3.39 8.40 42.00
C ALA A 112 -2.37 7.84 43.01
N ILE A 113 -2.34 8.38 44.24
CA ILE A 113 -1.51 7.88 45.35
C ILE A 113 -2.25 6.79 46.16
N VAL A 114 -3.58 6.73 46.12
CA VAL A 114 -4.39 5.79 46.91
C VAL A 114 -4.74 4.51 46.15
N ASP A 115 -4.82 4.55 44.81
CA ASP A 115 -5.04 3.37 43.95
C ASP A 115 -3.75 2.68 43.46
N GLY A 116 -2.58 3.08 43.99
CA GLY A 116 -1.25 2.50 43.73
C GLY A 116 -0.87 1.37 44.67
#